data_AF-A0A2K6ELQ9-F1
#
_entry.id   AF-A0A2K6ELQ9-F1
#
_cell.length_a   1.000
_cell.length_b   1.000
_cell.length_c   1.000
_cell.angle_alpha   90.00
_cell.angle_beta   90.00
_cell.angle_gamma   90.00
#
_symmetry.space_group_name_H-M   'P 1'
#
loop_
_entity.id
_entity.type
_entity.pdbx_description
1 polymer ?
#
loop_
_entity_poly.entity_id
_entity_poly.type
_entity_poly.pdbx_seq_one_letter_code
_entity_poly.pdbx_strand_id
1 'polypeptide(L)'
;MEEPEEPADSGQSLPPVYIYSPEYVSMCDSLAKVPKRASMVHSLIEAYALHKQMRIVKPKVASMEEMATFHTDAYLQHLQKVSQEGDDDHPDSIEYGLGYDCPATEGIFDYAAAVGGATITAAQCLMDGMCKVAINWSGGWHHAKNTDPPPPNPGL
;
A
#
# COMPACT_ATOMS: atom_id res chain seq x y z
N MET A 1 29.25 43.54 11.56
CA MET A 1 28.29 42.43 11.66
C MET A 1 28.68 41.48 10.55
N GLU A 2 29.41 40.42 10.90
CA GLU A 2 29.66 39.32 9.96
C GLU A 2 28.36 38.53 9.87
N GLU A 3 27.85 38.34 8.66
CA GLU A 3 26.72 37.45 8.42
C GLU A 3 27.15 36.00 8.71
N PRO A 4 26.28 35.15 9.28
CA PRO A 4 26.63 33.76 9.50
C PRO A 4 26.74 33.06 8.14
N GLU A 5 27.88 32.45 7.85
CA GLU A 5 28.03 31.55 6.70
C GLU A 5 27.06 30.38 6.86
N GLU A 6 26.16 30.19 5.89
CA GLU A 6 25.35 28.98 5.79
C GLU A 6 26.28 27.76 5.60
N PRO A 7 26.01 26.63 6.28
CA PRO A 7 26.82 25.44 6.13
C PRO A 7 26.73 24.95 4.69
N ALA A 8 27.89 24.76 4.05
CA ALA A 8 27.98 24.24 2.70
C ALA A 8 27.25 22.89 2.57
N ASP A 9 26.21 22.83 1.75
CA ASP A 9 25.54 21.59 1.34
C ASP A 9 26.58 20.69 0.66
N SER A 10 26.99 19.63 1.34
CA SER A 10 27.97 18.68 0.84
C SER A 10 27.39 17.76 -0.26
N GLY A 11 26.44 18.25 -1.06
CA GLY A 11 26.15 17.87 -2.45
C GLY A 11 25.80 16.41 -2.76
N GLN A 12 25.83 15.50 -1.77
CA GLN A 12 25.50 14.10 -1.98
C GLN A 12 23.99 13.94 -1.79
N SER A 13 23.30 13.85 -2.92
CA SER A 13 21.88 13.49 -2.94
C SER A 13 21.68 12.17 -2.19
N LEU A 14 20.82 12.19 -1.17
CA LEU A 14 20.41 10.98 -0.48
C LEU A 14 19.87 9.96 -1.49
N PRO A 15 20.26 8.67 -1.41
CA PRO A 15 19.74 7.66 -2.31
C PRO A 15 18.23 7.52 -2.12
N PRO A 16 17.45 7.26 -3.19
CA PRO A 16 16.04 6.98 -3.06
C PRO A 16 15.81 5.77 -2.16
N VAL A 17 14.73 5.78 -1.38
CA VAL A 17 14.24 4.60 -0.68
C VAL A 17 13.39 3.78 -1.63
N TYR A 18 13.63 2.47 -1.66
CA TYR A 18 12.83 1.50 -2.38
C TYR A 18 12.18 0.54 -1.38
N ILE A 19 10.85 0.58 -1.31
CA ILE A 19 10.08 -0.28 -0.41
C ILE A 19 10.00 -1.67 -1.03
N TYR A 20 10.64 -2.63 -0.37
CA TYR A 20 10.74 -3.99 -0.88
C TYR A 20 11.06 -4.99 0.23
N SER A 21 10.40 -6.13 0.16
CA SER A 21 10.89 -7.40 0.71
C SER A 21 10.33 -8.56 -0.13
N PRO A 22 10.96 -9.75 -0.10
CA PRO A 22 10.42 -10.93 -0.77
C PRO A 22 8.99 -11.26 -0.33
N GLU A 23 8.70 -11.10 0.96
CA GLU A 23 7.36 -11.35 1.52
C GLU A 23 6.34 -10.35 0.98
N TYR A 24 6.70 -9.06 0.88
CA TYR A 24 5.82 -8.03 0.32
C TYR A 24 5.51 -8.28 -1.15
N VAL A 25 6.51 -8.67 -1.95
CA VAL A 25 6.30 -9.00 -3.36
C VAL A 25 5.42 -10.23 -3.51
N SER A 26 5.65 -11.28 -2.72
CA SER A 26 4.80 -12.47 -2.72
C SER A 26 3.35 -12.15 -2.36
N MET A 27 3.14 -11.27 -1.38
CA MET A 27 1.80 -10.77 -1.04
C MET A 27 1.19 -9.95 -2.19
N CYS A 28 1.97 -9.08 -2.85
CA CYS A 28 1.47 -8.28 -3.96
C CYS A 28 1.09 -9.11 -5.20
N ASP A 29 1.69 -10.29 -5.35
CA ASP A 29 1.42 -11.19 -6.48
C ASP A 29 0.29 -12.19 -6.22
N SER A 30 -0.21 -12.29 -4.97
CA SER A 30 -1.28 -13.24 -4.62
C SER A 30 -2.61 -12.88 -5.27
N LEU A 31 -2.93 -11.58 -5.36
CA LEU A 31 -4.23 -11.08 -5.83
C LEU A 31 -4.15 -10.06 -6.97
N ALA A 32 -2.96 -9.85 -7.55
CA ALA A 32 -2.82 -8.92 -8.66
C ALA A 32 -3.60 -9.38 -9.91
N LYS A 33 -4.43 -8.48 -10.47
CA LYS A 33 -5.11 -8.70 -11.77
C LYS A 33 -4.15 -9.14 -12.88
N VAL A 34 -2.92 -8.61 -12.85
CA VAL A 34 -1.83 -9.04 -13.73
C VAL A 34 -0.95 -9.99 -12.93
N PRO A 35 -0.92 -11.30 -13.28
CA PRO A 35 -0.15 -12.28 -12.53
C PRO A 35 1.32 -11.92 -12.43
N LYS A 36 1.90 -12.06 -11.23
CA LYS A 36 3.33 -11.86 -10.95
C LYS A 36 3.89 -10.48 -11.30
N ARG A 37 3.04 -9.45 -11.41
CA ARG A 37 3.46 -8.10 -11.78
C ARG A 37 4.50 -7.53 -10.81
N ALA A 38 4.34 -7.73 -9.50
CA ALA A 38 5.27 -7.19 -8.51
C ALA A 38 6.63 -7.89 -8.62
N SER A 39 6.64 -9.22 -8.77
CA SER A 39 7.88 -9.97 -9.04
C SER A 39 8.56 -9.48 -10.31
N MET A 40 7.82 -9.31 -11.41
CA MET A 40 8.40 -8.84 -12.69
C MET A 40 9.04 -7.46 -12.57
N VAL A 41 8.37 -6.52 -11.90
CA VAL A 41 8.91 -5.17 -11.67
C VAL A 41 10.19 -5.25 -10.84
N HIS A 42 10.18 -6.00 -9.74
CA HIS A 42 11.36 -6.17 -8.90
C HIS A 42 12.52 -6.83 -9.66
N SER A 43 12.27 -7.94 -10.36
CA SER A 43 13.28 -8.67 -11.14
C SER A 43 13.92 -7.79 -12.22
N LEU A 44 13.16 -6.89 -12.85
CA LEU A 44 13.72 -5.96 -13.82
C LEU A 44 14.61 -4.90 -13.16
N ILE A 45 14.19 -4.33 -12.02
CA ILE A 45 15.01 -3.41 -11.21
C ILE A 45 16.29 -4.11 -10.73
N GLU A 46 16.20 -5.39 -10.37
CA GLU A 46 17.33 -6.21 -9.95
C GLU A 46 18.29 -6.49 -11.11
N ALA A 47 17.78 -6.90 -12.27
CA ALA A 47 18.56 -7.21 -13.47
C ALA A 47 19.41 -6.03 -13.96
N TYR A 48 18.90 -4.80 -13.81
CA TYR A 48 19.64 -3.57 -14.09
C TYR A 48 20.50 -3.06 -12.92
N ALA A 49 20.56 -3.81 -11.81
CA ALA A 49 21.27 -3.47 -10.60
C ALA A 49 20.87 -2.11 -9.98
N LEU A 50 19.68 -1.59 -10.30
CA LEU A 50 19.21 -0.29 -9.80
C LEU A 50 18.96 -0.32 -8.29
N HIS A 51 18.55 -1.47 -7.76
CA HIS A 51 18.37 -1.67 -6.31
C HIS A 51 19.66 -1.39 -5.51
N LYS A 52 20.85 -1.56 -6.11
CA LYS A 52 22.14 -1.27 -5.46
C LYS A 52 22.41 0.23 -5.29
N GLN A 53 21.66 1.07 -5.99
CA GLN A 53 21.74 2.53 -5.91
C GLN A 53 20.61 3.13 -5.06
N MET A 54 19.81 2.26 -4.43
CA MET A 54 18.67 2.64 -3.59
C MET A 54 18.84 2.06 -2.19
N ARG A 55 18.21 2.71 -1.20
CA ARG A 55 18.08 2.13 0.14
C ARG A 55 16.86 1.23 0.16
N ILE A 56 17.06 -0.08 0.25
CA ILE A 56 15.97 -1.03 0.43
C ILE A 56 15.43 -0.92 1.86
N VAL A 57 14.12 -0.71 1.99
CA VAL A 57 13.42 -0.69 3.28
C VAL A 57 12.30 -1.72 3.24
N LYS A 58 12.27 -2.60 4.23
CA LYS A 58 11.20 -3.57 4.39
C LYS A 58 9.93 -2.85 4.84
N PRO A 59 8.79 -3.02 4.15
CA PRO A 59 7.54 -2.42 4.57
C PRO A 59 7.01 -3.05 5.86
N LYS A 60 6.29 -2.24 6.64
CA LYS A 60 5.38 -2.74 7.66
C LYS A 60 4.04 -3.13 7.02
N VAL A 61 3.28 -3.98 7.71
CA VAL A 61 1.86 -4.20 7.38
C VAL A 61 1.06 -3.14 8.15
N ALA A 62 0.11 -2.47 7.48
CA ALA A 62 -0.73 -1.48 8.13
C ALA A 62 -1.61 -2.15 9.19
N SER A 63 -1.73 -1.52 10.36
CA SER A 63 -2.72 -1.94 11.35
C SER A 63 -4.14 -1.56 10.90
N MET A 64 -5.15 -2.16 11.55
CA MET A 64 -6.54 -1.75 11.37
C MET A 64 -6.72 -0.25 11.65
N GLU A 65 -6.11 0.22 12.75
CA GLU A 65 -6.13 1.64 13.15
C GLU A 65 -5.53 2.55 12.08
N GLU A 66 -4.41 2.14 11.47
CA GLU A 66 -3.77 2.91 10.41
C GLU A 66 -4.63 2.98 9.14
N MET A 67 -5.30 1.88 8.77
CA MET A 67 -6.22 1.88 7.65
C MET A 67 -7.49 2.70 7.94
N ALA A 68 -7.94 2.70 9.19
CA ALA A 68 -9.10 3.47 9.67
C ALA A 68 -8.85 4.99 9.72
N THR A 69 -7.63 5.46 9.45
CA THR A 69 -7.34 6.89 9.28
C THR A 69 -8.05 7.49 8.06
N PHE A 70 -8.42 6.66 7.08
CA PHE A 70 -9.18 7.07 5.89
C PHE A 70 -10.45 6.25 5.67
N HIS A 71 -10.41 4.94 5.89
CA HIS A 71 -11.56 4.07 5.67
C HIS A 71 -12.43 3.95 6.92
N THR A 72 -13.72 3.66 6.76
CA THR A 72 -14.61 3.39 7.89
C THR A 72 -14.29 2.05 8.55
N ASP A 73 -14.53 1.95 9.86
CA ASP A 73 -14.41 0.69 10.59
C ASP A 73 -15.31 -0.40 9.98
N ALA A 74 -16.53 -0.04 9.56
CA ALA A 74 -17.49 -0.96 8.97
C ALA A 74 -16.95 -1.58 7.66
N TYR A 75 -16.39 -0.76 6.77
CA TYR A 75 -15.78 -1.23 5.54
C TYR A 75 -14.59 -2.15 5.80
N LEU A 76 -13.70 -1.78 6.72
CA LEU A 76 -12.52 -2.58 7.01
C LEU A 76 -12.86 -3.93 7.66
N GLN A 77 -13.87 -3.95 8.53
CA GLN A 77 -14.41 -5.19 9.11
C GLN A 77 -15.03 -6.08 8.02
N HIS A 78 -15.79 -5.50 7.10
CA HIS A 78 -16.35 -6.25 5.95
C HIS A 78 -15.23 -6.84 5.08
N LEU A 79 -14.22 -6.03 4.75
CA LEU A 79 -13.08 -6.46 3.94
C LEU A 79 -12.30 -7.59 4.63
N GLN A 80 -12.13 -7.51 5.96
CA GLN A 80 -11.48 -8.56 6.76
C GLN A 80 -12.29 -9.86 6.76
N LYS A 81 -13.62 -9.78 6.88
CA LYS A 81 -14.51 -10.94 6.82
C LYS A 81 -14.41 -11.64 5.46
N VAL A 82 -14.56 -10.88 4.37
CA VAL A 82 -14.41 -11.40 2.99
C VAL A 82 -13.03 -12.03 2.79
N SER A 83 -11.99 -11.43 3.36
CA SER A 83 -10.63 -11.95 3.27
C SER A 83 -10.42 -13.31 3.96
N GLN A 84 -11.23 -13.67 4.95
CA GLN A 84 -11.11 -14.93 5.70
C GLN A 84 -12.04 -16.02 5.17
N GLU A 85 -13.25 -15.63 4.79
CA GLU A 85 -14.34 -16.57 4.48
C GLU A 85 -14.55 -16.75 2.96
N GLY A 86 -13.99 -15.85 2.13
CA GLY A 86 -14.32 -15.76 0.71
C GLY A 86 -15.67 -15.08 0.47
N ASP A 87 -16.07 -14.96 -0.80
CA ASP A 87 -17.35 -14.34 -1.18
C ASP A 87 -18.49 -15.34 -1.05
N ASP A 88 -19.20 -15.30 0.07
CA ASP A 88 -20.40 -16.10 0.35
C ASP A 88 -21.68 -15.43 -0.24
N ASP A 89 -21.55 -14.72 -1.37
CA ASP A 89 -22.60 -13.84 -1.94
C ASP A 89 -23.13 -12.83 -0.88
N HIS A 90 -22.22 -12.19 -0.13
CA HIS A 90 -22.66 -11.24 0.91
C HIS A 90 -23.30 -10.02 0.24
N PRO A 91 -24.58 -9.69 0.53
CA PRO A 91 -25.30 -8.62 -0.16
C PRO A 91 -24.58 -7.26 -0.11
N ASP A 92 -23.89 -7.01 1.01
CA ASP A 92 -23.14 -5.78 1.25
C ASP A 92 -21.85 -5.66 0.41
N SER A 93 -21.32 -6.75 -0.17
CA SER A 93 -20.09 -6.71 -0.99
C SER A 93 -20.22 -5.75 -2.16
N ILE A 94 -21.37 -5.75 -2.85
CA ILE A 94 -21.64 -4.82 -3.95
C ILE A 94 -21.72 -3.37 -3.43
N GLU A 95 -22.33 -3.16 -2.27
CA GLU A 95 -22.46 -1.83 -1.66
C GLU A 95 -21.11 -1.25 -1.24
N TYR A 96 -20.18 -2.09 -0.77
CA TYR A 96 -18.80 -1.73 -0.47
C TYR A 96 -17.88 -1.69 -1.71
N GLY A 97 -18.43 -1.92 -2.91
CA GLY A 97 -17.69 -1.83 -4.18
C GLY A 97 -16.81 -3.05 -4.49
N LEU A 98 -17.03 -4.16 -3.80
CA LEU A 98 -16.44 -5.46 -4.12
C LEU A 98 -17.32 -6.17 -5.17
N GLY A 99 -16.69 -6.65 -6.25
CA GLY A 99 -17.39 -7.20 -7.41
C GLY A 99 -16.45 -7.39 -8.59
N TYR A 100 -16.96 -7.25 -9.82
CA TYR A 100 -16.20 -7.56 -11.04
C TYR A 100 -14.82 -6.87 -11.13
N ASP A 101 -14.75 -5.58 -10.76
CA ASP A 101 -13.50 -4.81 -10.82
C ASP A 101 -12.62 -4.94 -9.56
N CYS A 102 -13.16 -5.41 -8.45
CA CYS A 102 -12.47 -5.64 -7.19
C CYS A 102 -12.97 -6.95 -6.59
N PRO A 103 -12.49 -8.11 -7.08
CA PRO A 103 -13.08 -9.40 -6.73
C PRO A 103 -12.98 -9.64 -5.23
N ALA A 104 -14.11 -9.99 -4.62
CA ALA A 104 -14.16 -10.46 -3.25
C ALA A 104 -13.45 -11.83 -3.18
N THR A 105 -12.28 -11.86 -2.55
CA THR A 105 -11.40 -13.03 -2.57
C THR A 105 -10.70 -13.17 -1.22
N GLU A 106 -10.36 -14.40 -0.88
CA GLU A 106 -9.53 -14.71 0.28
C GLU A 106 -8.20 -13.93 0.20
N GLY A 107 -7.76 -13.39 1.33
CA GLY A 107 -6.52 -12.62 1.45
C GLY A 107 -6.60 -11.15 1.01
N ILE A 108 -7.77 -10.63 0.58
CA ILE A 108 -7.89 -9.23 0.10
C ILE A 108 -7.54 -8.19 1.17
N PHE A 109 -7.84 -8.46 2.44
CA PHE A 109 -7.49 -7.57 3.53
C PHE A 109 -5.98 -7.56 3.77
N ASP A 110 -5.34 -8.74 3.79
CA ASP A 110 -3.90 -8.86 3.99
C ASP A 110 -3.12 -8.18 2.85
N TYR A 111 -3.62 -8.31 1.62
CA TYR A 111 -3.13 -7.59 0.46
C TYR A 111 -3.24 -6.07 0.64
N ALA A 112 -4.42 -5.58 1.00
CA ALA A 112 -4.67 -4.14 1.19
C ALA A 112 -3.80 -3.58 2.33
N ALA A 113 -3.70 -4.28 3.45
CA ALA A 113 -2.89 -3.91 4.60
C ALA A 113 -1.39 -3.90 4.27
N ALA A 114 -0.91 -4.84 3.47
CA ALA A 114 0.50 -4.86 3.02
C ALA A 114 0.81 -3.66 2.11
N VAL A 115 -0.07 -3.35 1.15
CA VAL A 115 0.14 -2.23 0.21
C VAL A 115 -0.02 -0.87 0.89
N GLY A 116 -1.01 -0.74 1.79
CA GLY A 116 -1.19 0.45 2.63
C GLY A 116 0.00 0.66 3.54
N GLY A 117 0.42 -0.39 4.26
CA GLY A 117 1.58 -0.36 5.15
C GLY A 117 2.87 0.01 4.44
N ALA A 118 3.10 -0.52 3.24
CA ALA A 118 4.25 -0.16 2.41
C ALA A 118 4.27 1.32 2.02
N THR A 119 3.12 1.91 1.71
CA THR A 119 3.01 3.34 1.40
C THR A 119 3.21 4.20 2.64
N ILE A 120 2.68 3.78 3.80
CA ILE A 120 2.92 4.46 5.08
C ILE A 120 4.42 4.38 5.45
N THR A 121 5.09 3.24 5.24
CA THR A 121 6.54 3.13 5.42
C THR A 121 7.29 4.09 4.50
N ALA A 122 6.91 4.20 3.23
CA ALA A 122 7.51 5.17 2.31
C ALA A 122 7.34 6.62 2.80
N ALA A 123 6.14 6.98 3.26
CA ALA A 123 5.86 8.30 3.81
C ALA A 123 6.68 8.58 5.08
N GLN A 124 6.79 7.61 5.99
CA GLN A 124 7.63 7.73 7.17
C GLN A 124 9.11 7.96 6.81
N CYS A 125 9.61 7.27 5.78
CA CYS A 125 10.98 7.48 5.30
C CYS A 125 11.25 8.90 4.79
N LEU A 126 10.23 9.56 4.24
CA LEU A 126 10.32 10.97 3.83
C LEU A 126 10.28 11.88 5.06
N MET A 127 9.38 11.64 6.01
CA MET A 127 9.24 12.43 7.24
C MET A 127 10.48 12.37 8.13
N ASP A 128 11.12 11.21 8.20
CA ASP A 128 12.35 11.00 9.00
C ASP A 128 13.61 11.57 8.31
N GLY A 129 13.48 12.19 7.14
CA GLY A 129 14.61 12.72 6.37
C GLY A 129 15.55 11.63 5.83
N MET A 130 15.13 10.37 5.81
CA MET A 130 15.97 9.27 5.30
C MET A 130 16.23 9.38 3.79
N CYS A 131 15.32 10.00 3.05
CA CYS A 131 15.42 10.20 1.61
C CYS A 131 14.62 11.42 1.15
N LYS A 132 14.88 11.88 -0.08
CA LYS A 132 14.03 12.86 -0.78
C LYS A 132 13.01 12.20 -1.72
N VAL A 133 13.21 10.92 -2.02
CA VAL A 133 12.36 10.12 -2.92
C VAL A 133 12.18 8.75 -2.27
N ALA A 134 10.92 8.32 -2.11
CA ALA A 134 10.57 6.98 -1.64
C ALA A 134 9.64 6.32 -2.68
N ILE A 135 9.90 5.06 -3.00
CA ILE A 135 9.27 4.35 -4.12
C ILE A 135 8.56 3.09 -3.58
N ASN A 136 7.24 3.02 -3.83
CA ASN A 136 6.44 1.81 -3.66
C ASN A 136 5.70 1.51 -4.98
N TRP A 137 6.27 0.64 -5.82
CA TRP A 137 5.69 0.30 -7.14
C TRP A 137 4.39 -0.50 -7.07
N SER A 138 4.13 -1.19 -5.96
CA SER A 138 2.90 -1.99 -5.79
C SER A 138 1.74 -1.19 -5.20
N GLY A 139 1.97 0.08 -4.82
CA GLY A 139 0.94 1.03 -4.37
C GLY A 139 0.19 1.71 -5.52
N GLY A 140 -0.39 2.88 -5.22
CA GLY A 140 -1.08 3.70 -6.23
C GLY A 140 -2.52 3.29 -6.54
N TRP A 141 -3.19 2.55 -5.65
CA TRP A 141 -4.59 2.14 -5.78
C TRP A 141 -5.58 3.29 -5.50
N HIS A 142 -5.57 4.30 -6.38
CA HIS A 142 -6.26 5.58 -6.20
C HIS A 142 -7.78 5.59 -6.33
N HIS A 143 -8.40 4.46 -6.68
CA HIS A 143 -9.85 4.37 -6.89
C HIS A 143 -10.63 4.06 -5.60
N ALA A 144 -9.95 3.58 -4.56
CA ALA A 144 -10.56 3.25 -3.28
C ALA A 144 -11.22 4.49 -2.64
N LYS A 145 -12.37 4.27 -1.99
CA LYS A 145 -13.17 5.32 -1.34
C LYS A 145 -13.20 5.08 0.17
N ASN A 146 -13.55 6.14 0.91
CA ASN A 146 -13.97 6.02 2.29
C ASN A 146 -15.42 5.52 2.26
N THR A 147 -15.70 4.25 2.51
CA THR A 147 -17.04 3.70 2.29
C THR A 147 -17.82 3.59 3.60
N ASP A 148 -18.64 4.60 3.88
CA ASP A 148 -19.84 4.43 4.68
C ASP A 148 -20.79 3.48 3.94
N PRO A 149 -21.48 2.54 4.62
CA PRO A 149 -22.59 1.83 3.99
C PRO A 149 -23.64 2.86 3.53
N PRO A 150 -24.29 2.67 2.37
CA PRO A 150 -25.43 3.51 2.01
C PRO A 150 -26.47 3.46 3.14
N PRO A 151 -27.21 4.56 3.41
CA PRO A 151 -28.23 4.56 4.45
C PRO A 151 -29.20 3.40 4.21
N PRO A 152 -29.67 2.72 5.28
CA PRO A 152 -30.62 1.62 5.14
C PRO A 152 -31.81 2.10 4.32
N ASN A 153 -32.18 1.34 3.30
CA ASN A 153 -33.33 1.66 2.46
C ASN A 153 -34.55 1.85 3.37
N PRO A 154 -35.17 3.04 3.42
CA PRO A 154 -36.28 3.32 4.35
C PRO A 154 -37.59 2.60 3.98
N GLY A 155 -37.52 1.53 3.19
CA GLY A 155 -38.67 0.79 2.66
C GLY A 155 -38.50 -0.73 2.79
N LEU A 156 -38.68 -1.24 4.01
CA LEU A 156 -39.24 -2.56 4.34
C LEU A 156 -40.06 -2.43 5.63
#